data_AF-A0A0Q9LQZ3-F1
#
_entry.id   AF-A0A0Q9LQZ3-F1
#
_cell.length_a   1.000
_cell.length_b   1.000
_cell.length_c   1.000
_cell.angle_alpha   90.00
_cell.angle_beta   90.00
_cell.angle_gamma   90.00
#
_symmetry.space_group_name_H-M   'P 1'
#
loop_
_entity.id
_entity.type
_entity.pdbx_description
1 polymer ?
#
loop_
_entity_poly.entity_id
_entity_poly.type
_entity_poly.pdbx_seq_one_letter_code
_entity_poly.pdbx_strand_id
1 'polypeptide(L)'
;MPVGHTPERGLTITLNTPFVESLSPEQLDHYVRTVVELHGGVGDTNLDDLASMLRRRLEDGDVRLPDTSYDRLAQQLTETNGAPLSIITDRDELLYGDAAAKAANHMPQSPGTADPEHPDRPTYS
;
A
#
# COMPACT_ATOMS: atom_id res chain seq x y z
N MET A 1 -3.12 -28.12 -16.69
CA MET A 1 -3.21 -27.33 -15.46
C MET A 1 -2.27 -26.13 -15.64
N PRO A 2 -2.75 -24.90 -15.86
CA PRO A 2 -1.86 -23.76 -15.81
C PRO A 2 -1.43 -23.55 -14.35
N VAL A 3 -0.13 -23.49 -14.11
CA VAL A 3 0.45 -23.08 -12.83
C VAL A 3 0.09 -21.62 -12.62
N GLY A 4 -0.93 -21.37 -11.81
CA GLY A 4 -1.18 -20.03 -11.28
C GLY A 4 0.02 -19.66 -10.42
N HIS A 5 0.99 -18.95 -10.99
CA HIS A 5 1.79 -18.00 -10.22
C HIS A 5 0.75 -17.08 -9.59
N THR A 6 0.35 -17.34 -8.34
CA THR A 6 -0.16 -16.27 -7.49
C THR A 6 0.93 -15.22 -7.55
N PRO A 7 0.70 -14.03 -8.13
CA PRO A 7 1.67 -12.97 -8.01
C PRO A 7 1.88 -12.85 -6.51
N GLU A 8 3.12 -13.05 -6.08
CA GLU A 8 3.62 -12.62 -4.79
C GLU A 8 3.06 -11.21 -4.58
N ARG A 9 1.97 -11.12 -3.79
CA ARG A 9 1.18 -9.90 -3.66
C ARG A 9 2.02 -8.98 -2.81
N GLY A 10 2.89 -8.22 -3.46
CA GLY A 10 3.70 -7.20 -2.83
C GLY A 10 2.83 -6.17 -2.10
N LEU A 11 3.40 -5.56 -1.07
CA LEU A 11 2.78 -4.43 -0.40
C LEU A 11 2.93 -3.20 -1.29
N THR A 12 1.81 -2.68 -1.81
CA THR A 12 1.81 -1.39 -2.52
C THR A 12 1.26 -0.30 -1.60
N ILE A 13 2.09 0.67 -1.25
CA ILE A 13 1.71 1.85 -0.49
C ILE A 13 1.47 3.00 -1.47
N THR A 14 0.24 3.51 -1.51
CA THR A 14 -0.12 4.66 -2.35
C THR A 14 -0.10 5.95 -1.53
N LEU A 15 0.69 6.92 -1.97
CA LEU A 15 0.78 8.26 -1.38
C LEU A 15 -0.10 9.25 -2.14
N ASN A 16 -1.01 9.91 -1.42
CA ASN A 16 -1.87 10.92 -2.00
C ASN A 16 -1.06 12.14 -2.45
N THR A 17 -1.38 12.71 -3.61
CA THR A 17 -0.75 13.94 -4.12
C THR A 17 -0.66 15.09 -3.09
N PRO A 18 -1.72 15.47 -2.34
CA PRO A 18 -1.62 16.53 -1.35
C PRO A 18 -0.63 16.24 -0.22
N PHE A 19 -0.38 14.97 0.08
CA PHE A 19 0.63 14.57 1.06
C PHE A 19 2.04 14.75 0.48
N VAL A 20 2.26 14.30 -0.75
CA VAL A 20 3.54 14.47 -1.47
C VAL A 20 3.86 15.95 -1.66
N GLU A 21 2.88 16.77 -2.05
CA GLU A 21 3.05 18.22 -2.24
C GLU A 21 3.22 18.99 -0.92
N SER A 22 2.75 18.43 0.20
CA SER A 22 2.95 19.00 1.53
C SER A 22 4.33 18.70 2.10
N LEU A 23 5.05 17.73 1.56
CA LEU A 23 6.39 17.33 2.01
C LEU A 23 7.45 17.91 1.10
N SER A 24 8.57 18.29 1.70
CA SER A 24 9.80 18.58 0.96
C SER A 24 10.35 17.29 0.31
N PRO A 25 11.10 17.37 -0.79
CA PRO A 25 11.71 16.19 -1.41
C PRO A 25 12.59 15.40 -0.44
N GLU A 26 13.28 16.07 0.49
CA GLU A 26 14.08 15.45 1.55
C GLU A 26 13.20 14.67 2.56
N GLN A 27 12.03 15.22 2.91
CA GLN A 27 11.06 14.57 3.80
C GLN A 27 10.41 13.35 3.13
N LEU A 28 10.13 13.44 1.84
CA LEU A 28 9.59 12.33 1.05
C LEU A 28 10.62 11.19 0.93
N ASP A 29 11.88 11.51 0.63
CA ASP A 29 12.97 10.54 0.59
C ASP A 29 13.16 9.86 1.95
N HIS A 30 13.18 10.65 3.03
CA HIS A 30 13.28 10.12 4.39
C HIS A 30 12.11 9.21 4.77
N TYR A 31 10.88 9.58 4.37
CA TYR A 31 9.70 8.74 4.55
C TYR A 31 9.86 7.40 3.84
N VAL A 32 10.15 7.42 2.53
CA VAL A 32 10.31 6.22 1.70
C VAL A 32 11.39 5.32 2.28
N ARG A 33 12.56 5.88 2.56
CA ARG A 33 13.71 5.16 3.11
C ARG A 33 13.39 4.54 4.47
N THR A 34 12.72 5.26 5.37
CA THR A 34 12.32 4.75 6.69
C THR A 34 11.40 3.53 6.58
N VAL A 35 10.38 3.62 5.71
CA VAL A 35 9.42 2.52 5.50
C VAL A 35 10.12 1.29 4.92
N VAL A 36 11.04 1.48 3.97
CA VAL A 36 11.82 0.41 3.35
C VAL A 36 12.77 -0.25 4.34
N GLU A 37 13.52 0.54 5.11
CA GLU A 37 14.44 0.04 6.14
C GLU A 37 13.69 -0.82 7.18
N LEU A 38 12.53 -0.33 7.63
CA LEU A 38 11.72 -1.04 8.61
C LEU A 38 11.09 -2.30 8.00
N HIS A 39 10.55 -2.24 6.78
CA HIS A 39 10.02 -3.40 6.07
C HIS A 39 11.06 -4.52 5.91
N GLY A 40 12.29 -4.17 5.52
CA GLY A 40 13.39 -5.15 5.40
C GLY A 40 13.87 -5.72 6.74
N GLY A 41 13.53 -5.06 7.85
CA GLY A 41 13.89 -5.45 9.21
C GLY A 41 12.72 -5.96 10.07
N VAL A 42 11.50 -6.10 9.52
CA VAL A 42 10.28 -6.41 10.30
C VAL A 42 10.44 -7.68 11.13
N GLY A 43 11.09 -8.74 10.62
CA GLY A 43 11.48 -9.92 11.41
C GLY A 43 10.39 -10.41 12.37
N ASP A 44 10.76 -10.62 13.64
CA ASP A 44 9.87 -10.99 14.77
C ASP A 44 9.40 -9.76 15.58
N THR A 45 9.47 -8.57 14.99
CA THR A 45 9.10 -7.32 15.67
C THR A 45 7.60 -7.26 15.90
N ASN A 46 7.19 -6.93 17.12
CA ASN A 46 5.78 -6.76 17.45
C ASN A 46 5.21 -5.48 16.81
N LEU A 47 3.92 -5.52 16.46
CA LEU A 47 3.19 -4.42 15.84
C LEU A 47 3.37 -3.07 16.56
N ASP A 48 3.25 -3.07 17.88
CA ASP A 48 3.35 -1.85 18.72
C ASP A 48 4.77 -1.25 18.69
N ASP A 49 5.78 -2.11 18.68
CA ASP A 49 7.19 -1.70 18.59
C ASP A 49 7.49 -1.14 17.19
N LEU A 50 6.96 -1.78 16.14
CA LEU A 50 7.07 -1.30 14.77
C LEU A 50 6.38 0.06 14.56
N ALA A 51 5.17 0.25 15.11
CA ALA A 51 4.47 1.53 15.07
C ALA A 51 5.24 2.63 15.81
N SER A 52 5.80 2.30 16.98
CA SER A 52 6.64 3.22 17.76
C SER A 52 7.94 3.59 17.03
N MET A 53 8.57 2.63 16.36
CA MET A 53 9.77 2.87 15.55
C MET A 53 9.46 3.71 14.30
N LEU A 54 8.37 3.41 13.60
CA LEU A 54 7.87 4.22 12.47
C LEU A 54 7.66 5.67 12.91
N ARG A 55 6.94 5.87 14.01
CA ARG A 55 6.70 7.20 14.56
C ARG A 55 7.99 7.92 14.86
N ARG A 56 8.89 7.31 15.64
CA ARG A 56 10.15 7.93 16.04
C ARG A 56 11.04 8.30 14.84
N ARG A 57 11.18 7.40 13.86
CA ARG A 57 12.01 7.63 12.67
C ARG A 57 11.41 8.68 11.75
N LEU A 58 10.10 8.69 11.55
CA LEU A 58 9.44 9.67 10.70
C LEU A 58 9.45 11.06 11.33
N GLU A 59 9.19 11.17 12.64
CA GLU A 59 9.28 12.45 13.35
C GLU A 59 10.71 13.02 13.40
N ASP A 60 11.75 12.17 13.39
CA ASP A 60 13.16 12.60 13.27
C ASP A 60 13.45 13.31 11.94
N GLY A 61 12.77 12.93 10.86
CA GLY A 61 12.83 13.59 9.56
C GLY A 61 11.79 14.69 9.36
N ASP A 62 11.20 15.21 10.44
CA ASP A 62 10.13 16.21 10.40
C ASP A 62 8.87 15.75 9.64
N VAL A 63 8.65 14.44 9.52
CA VAL A 63 7.46 13.85 8.89
C VAL A 63 6.47 13.40 9.96
N ARG A 64 5.39 14.18 10.13
CA ARG A 64 4.29 13.82 11.04
C ARG A 64 3.09 13.25 10.29
N LEU A 65 2.72 12.04 10.65
CA LEU A 65 1.50 11.38 10.21
C LEU A 65 0.45 11.42 11.33
N PRO A 66 -0.84 11.22 11.01
CA PRO A 66 -1.86 10.94 12.02
C PRO A 66 -1.49 9.68 12.83
N ASP A 67 -1.80 9.64 14.13
CA ASP A 67 -1.53 8.46 14.98
C ASP A 67 -2.12 7.16 14.39
N THR A 68 -3.32 7.24 13.79
CA THR A 68 -3.97 6.11 13.11
C THR A 68 -3.22 5.61 11.88
N SER A 69 -2.41 6.46 11.23
CA SER A 69 -1.64 6.07 10.05
C SER A 69 -0.42 5.22 10.41
N TYR A 70 0.21 5.48 11.56
CA TYR A 70 1.35 4.67 12.02
C TYR A 70 0.92 3.24 12.35
N ASP A 71 -0.21 3.06 13.05
CA ASP A 71 -0.76 1.74 13.37
C ASP A 71 -1.14 0.95 12.10
N ARG A 72 -1.80 1.62 11.14
CA ARG A 72 -2.15 1.01 9.84
C ARG A 72 -0.92 0.61 9.03
N LEU A 73 0.09 1.47 8.96
CA LEU A 73 1.33 1.16 8.26
C LEU A 73 2.06 -0.01 8.94
N ALA A 74 2.16 0.01 10.26
CA ALA A 74 2.76 -1.09 11.01
C ALA A 74 2.01 -2.41 10.74
N GLN A 75 0.68 -2.38 10.76
CA GLN A 75 -0.16 -3.55 10.49
C GLN A 75 0.12 -4.10 9.09
N GLN A 76 0.11 -3.24 8.07
CA GLN A 76 0.39 -3.63 6.69
C GLN A 76 1.79 -4.24 6.55
N LEU A 77 2.81 -3.62 7.14
CA LEU A 77 4.20 -4.10 7.10
C LEU A 77 4.35 -5.47 7.78
N THR A 78 3.66 -5.71 8.89
CA THR A 78 3.66 -7.02 9.57
C THR A 78 2.91 -8.08 8.77
N GLU A 79 1.75 -7.75 8.19
CA GLU A 79 0.92 -8.67 7.40
C GLU A 79 1.60 -9.10 6.09
N THR A 80 2.41 -8.22 5.50
CA THR A 80 3.14 -8.49 4.26
C THR A 80 4.61 -8.82 4.49
N ASN A 81 5.00 -9.21 5.72
CA ASN A 81 6.38 -9.54 6.05
C ASN A 81 6.93 -10.61 5.08
N GLY A 82 8.01 -10.26 4.37
CA GLY A 82 8.64 -11.11 3.36
C GLY A 82 8.10 -10.96 1.93
N ALA A 83 7.08 -10.12 1.69
CA ALA A 83 6.62 -9.77 0.35
C ALA A 83 7.38 -8.54 -0.21
N PRO A 84 7.49 -8.33 -1.53
CA PRO A 84 8.13 -7.14 -2.07
C PRO A 84 7.34 -5.86 -1.73
N LEU A 85 8.04 -4.79 -1.33
CA LEU A 85 7.44 -3.48 -1.03
C LEU A 85 7.58 -2.54 -2.24
N SER A 86 6.47 -1.90 -2.60
CA SER A 86 6.43 -0.83 -3.60
C SER A 86 5.70 0.39 -3.05
N ILE A 87 6.24 1.58 -3.30
CA ILE A 87 5.66 2.86 -2.89
C ILE A 87 5.41 3.68 -4.14
N ILE A 88 4.16 4.01 -4.39
CA ILE A 88 3.71 4.79 -5.54
C ILE A 88 2.95 6.03 -5.08
N THR A 89 2.84 7.04 -5.93
CA THR A 89 1.90 8.14 -5.73
C THR A 89 0.54 7.82 -6.36
N ASP A 90 -0.50 8.54 -5.97
CA ASP A 90 -1.83 8.51 -6.62
C ASP A 90 -1.77 8.90 -8.12
N ARG A 91 -0.71 9.61 -8.54
CA ARG A 91 -0.41 9.90 -9.95
C ARG A 91 0.30 8.74 -10.66
N ASP A 92 0.35 7.56 -10.04
CA ASP A 92 0.96 6.36 -10.60
C ASP A 92 2.49 6.52 -10.81
N GLU A 93 3.12 7.43 -10.04
CA GLU A 93 4.57 7.65 -10.02
C GLU A 93 5.23 6.70 -9.02
N LEU A 94 6.20 5.90 -9.48
CA LEU A 94 6.93 4.94 -8.64
C LEU A 94 8.05 5.66 -7.90
N LEU A 95 7.96 5.68 -6.56
CA LEU A 95 9.00 6.23 -5.68
C LEU A 95 9.99 5.14 -5.25
N TYR A 96 9.51 3.92 -5.00
CA TYR A 96 10.33 2.78 -4.59
C TYR A 96 9.69 1.45 -4.99
N GLY A 97 10.51 0.44 -5.28
CA GLY A 97 10.06 -0.94 -5.54
C GLY A 97 10.13 -1.35 -7.01
N ASP A 98 9.44 -2.45 -7.34
CA ASP A 98 9.48 -3.05 -8.67
C ASP A 98 8.40 -2.45 -9.60
N ALA A 99 8.78 -2.14 -10.84
CA ALA A 99 7.87 -1.58 -11.84
C ALA A 99 6.71 -2.53 -12.20
N ALA A 100 6.82 -3.84 -11.94
CA ALA A 100 5.73 -4.79 -12.10
C ALA A 100 4.63 -4.64 -11.03
N ALA A 101 4.93 -4.07 -9.85
CA ALA A 101 3.91 -3.79 -8.83
C ALA A 101 2.91 -2.73 -9.29
N LYS A 102 3.37 -1.82 -10.16
CA LYS A 102 2.55 -0.80 -10.83
C LYS A 102 1.40 -1.43 -11.64
N ALA A 103 1.64 -2.59 -12.25
CA ALA A 103 0.63 -3.32 -13.02
C ALA A 103 -0.40 -4.05 -12.15
N ALA A 104 -0.06 -4.41 -10.90
CA ALA A 104 -0.94 -5.14 -9.99
C ALA A 104 -2.01 -4.25 -9.34
N ASN A 105 -1.71 -2.96 -9.11
CA ASN A 105 -2.67 -2.01 -8.51
C ASN A 105 -3.77 -1.56 -9.50
N HIS A 106 -3.59 -1.86 -10.79
CA HIS A 106 -4.50 -1.47 -11.87
C HIS A 106 -5.58 -2.51 -12.21
N MET A 107 -5.69 -3.59 -11.43
CA MET A 107 -6.80 -4.53 -11.55
C MET A 107 -7.83 -4.32 -10.44
N PRO A 108 -8.90 -3.52 -10.68
CA PRO A 108 -10.15 -3.79 -10.00
C PRO A 108 -10.61 -5.16 -10.49
N GLN A 109 -10.25 -6.22 -9.77
CA GLN A 109 -11.08 -7.43 -9.80
C GLN A 109 -12.35 -7.11 -9.00
N SER A 110 -13.16 -6.19 -9.51
CA SER A 110 -14.59 -6.31 -9.29
C SER A 110 -14.94 -7.67 -9.88
N PRO A 111 -15.42 -8.65 -9.09
CA PRO A 111 -16.26 -9.66 -9.70
C PRO A 111 -17.39 -8.85 -10.33
N GLY A 112 -17.37 -8.74 -11.67
CA GLY A 112 -18.52 -8.22 -12.39
C GLY A 112 -19.70 -8.97 -11.81
N THR A 113 -20.58 -8.25 -11.13
CA THR A 113 -21.94 -8.70 -10.86
C THR A 113 -22.45 -9.15 -12.22
N ALA A 114 -22.42 -10.46 -12.46
CA ALA A 114 -23.19 -11.06 -13.50
C ALA A 114 -24.63 -10.72 -13.12
N ASP A 115 -25.15 -9.67 -13.75
CA ASP A 115 -26.56 -9.35 -13.76
C ASP A 115 -27.26 -10.66 -14.12
N PRO A 116 -28.02 -11.28 -13.19
CA PRO A 116 -28.84 -12.41 -13.57
C PRO A 116 -29.91 -11.81 -14.47
N GLU A 117 -29.63 -11.97 -15.76
CA GLU A 117 -30.57 -12.04 -16.88
C GLU A 117 -32.00 -11.98 -16.34
N HIS A 118 -32.63 -10.82 -16.49
CA HIS A 118 -34.08 -10.67 -16.33
C HIS A 118 -34.77 -11.35 -17.53
N PRO A 119 -35.52 -12.44 -17.34
CA PRO A 119 -36.67 -12.67 -18.22
C PRO A 119 -37.91 -12.97 -17.36
N ASP A 120 -38.63 -11.93 -16.98
CA ASP A 120 -40.10 -11.88 -17.07
C ASP A 120 -40.60 -10.58 -16.41
N ARG A 121 -40.86 -9.56 -17.23
CA ARG A 121 -41.83 -8.51 -16.87
C ARG A 121 -42.84 -8.44 -18.00
N PRO A 122 -44.08 -8.93 -17.82
CA PRO A 122 -45.16 -8.58 -18.72
C PRO A 122 -45.45 -7.08 -18.59
N THR A 123 -45.40 -6.36 -19.70
CA THR A 123 -45.85 -4.97 -19.82
C THR A 123 -47.34 -4.90 -19.45
N TYR A 124 -47.69 -3.91 -18.62
CA TYR A 124 -49.03 -3.61 -18.15
C TYR A 124 -50.10 -3.59 -19.28
N SER A 125 -51.31 -4.01 -18.94
CA SER A 125 -52.56 -3.47 -19.49
C SER A 125 -53.48 -3.10 -18.33
#